data_AF-A0A6A5X8X0-F1
#
_entry.id   AF-A0A6A5X8X0-F1
#
_cell.length_a   1.000
_cell.length_b   1.000
_cell.length_c   1.000
_cell.angle_alpha   90.00
_cell.angle_beta   90.00
_cell.angle_gamma   90.00
#
_symmetry.space_group_name_H-M   'P 1'
#
loop_
_entity.id
_entity.type
_entity.pdbx_description
1 polymer ?
#
loop_
_entity_poly.entity_id
_entity_poly.type
_entity_poly.pdbx_seq_one_letter_code
_entity_poly.pdbx_strand_id
1 'polypeptide(L)'
;MPATMMTMNWLVSLPLLTCAAASFGLDTAVDEQFLFKPLACPSGSISIDGECQLQSTIETELVQVNFTRTLEEASILAKETEDFKWTHWPECFENVNTTSPYCVFSSQEFASGRGIFLITNSKNAERILKKPAMAAPETLSRANLKRDLPFELREVPGKGRGLFATRVIQMGEQIFANTAIVLVDSDSGVLADEERKALIARGVDSLPEAANKDFWALLDHFDEDKGPEGRINTNAFDVTINGDSYYAVIPEVSMINHDCRPNTAYFWDQETLTHYVHATRTIFPGEELSDTYIDVEKPRKERMGRLKRSWGFDCACSTCSAERAFAAESDARISDIKEMVAKLEDWSLESEATPDMAEGLISLYIQERIHVNMATPYRLAATVYASYGNRELAMKYARLAVQHIMLEKGWRHPDLEEMMKMLKEPERTWSWGKRLGLKKSGCGCGHQH
;
A
#
# COMPACT_ATOMS: atom_id res chain seq x y z
N MET A 1 35.82 21.92 58.86
CA MET A 1 34.83 22.89 59.37
C MET A 1 34.23 23.62 58.18
N PRO A 2 32.89 23.53 58.00
CA PRO A 2 32.14 24.06 56.87
C PRO A 2 31.40 25.37 57.20
N ALA A 3 30.86 26.03 56.18
CA ALA A 3 29.87 27.12 56.25
C ALA A 3 29.37 27.39 54.80
N THR A 4 28.10 27.49 54.43
CA THR A 4 26.80 27.33 55.11
C THR A 4 25.69 27.22 54.05
N MET A 5 24.57 26.67 54.48
CA MET A 5 23.26 26.46 53.84
C MET A 5 22.64 27.66 53.10
N MET A 6 21.75 27.36 52.13
CA MET A 6 20.33 27.72 52.26
C MET A 6 19.42 26.86 51.37
N THR A 7 18.56 26.08 52.05
CA THR A 7 17.37 25.40 51.55
C THR A 7 16.18 26.35 51.54
N MET A 8 15.21 26.17 50.63
CA MET A 8 13.83 26.57 50.91
C MET A 8 12.84 25.61 50.25
N ASN A 9 11.97 25.09 51.12
CA ASN A 9 10.93 24.12 50.92
C ASN A 9 9.61 24.87 51.15
N TRP A 10 8.59 24.70 50.31
CA TRP A 10 7.21 25.06 50.67
C TRP A 10 6.26 23.97 50.17
N LEU A 11 5.85 23.16 51.15
CA LEU A 11 4.62 22.39 51.20
C LEU A 11 3.42 23.36 51.25
N VAL A 12 2.36 23.06 50.48
CA VAL A 12 0.99 23.34 50.90
C VAL A 12 0.13 22.11 50.58
N SER A 13 -0.68 21.77 51.58
CA SER A 13 -1.45 20.57 51.84
C SER A 13 -2.91 20.64 51.36
N LEU A 14 -3.44 19.48 50.91
CA LEU A 14 -4.78 18.85 51.17
C LEU A 14 -6.07 19.70 51.09
N PRO A 15 -7.24 19.15 50.63
CA PRO A 15 -7.78 17.90 51.16
C PRO A 15 -8.54 16.95 50.20
N LEU A 16 -8.70 15.72 50.68
CA LEU A 16 -9.72 14.74 50.28
C LEU A 16 -11.12 15.18 50.77
N LEU A 17 -12.16 15.05 49.95
CA LEU A 17 -13.49 14.62 50.38
C LEU A 17 -14.34 14.11 49.19
N THR A 18 -15.27 13.24 49.52
CA THR A 18 -16.02 12.27 48.70
C THR A 18 -17.30 12.79 48.04
N CYS A 19 -17.73 12.06 47.00
CA CYS A 19 -19.10 11.84 46.48
C CYS A 19 -19.95 13.04 46.00
N ALA A 20 -20.32 13.02 44.71
CA ALA A 20 -21.72 13.03 44.26
C ALA A 20 -21.78 12.79 42.75
N ALA A 21 -22.57 11.78 42.35
CA ALA A 21 -23.04 11.64 40.99
C ALA A 21 -23.95 12.83 40.65
N ALA A 22 -23.64 13.54 39.57
CA ALA A 22 -24.55 14.47 38.93
C ALA A 22 -24.40 14.33 37.42
N SER A 23 -25.29 13.52 36.86
CA SER A 23 -25.57 13.42 35.44
C SER A 23 -26.04 14.79 34.96
N PHE A 24 -25.22 15.46 34.15
CA PHE A 24 -25.69 16.51 33.26
C PHE A 24 -25.25 16.15 31.86
N GLY A 25 -26.20 15.55 31.14
CA GLY A 25 -26.11 15.40 29.69
C GLY A 25 -26.08 16.79 29.07
N LEU A 26 -25.08 17.00 28.24
CA LEU A 26 -25.12 17.95 27.15
C LEU A 26 -24.76 17.14 25.91
N ASP A 27 -25.80 16.50 25.38
CA ASP A 27 -25.89 16.12 23.99
C ASP A 27 -25.55 17.34 23.15
N THR A 28 -24.37 17.33 22.56
CA THR A 28 -24.12 18.02 21.28
C THR A 28 -23.96 16.91 20.26
N ALA A 29 -25.08 16.25 19.97
CA ALA A 29 -25.26 15.55 18.73
C ALA A 29 -25.06 16.59 17.63
N VAL A 30 -23.87 16.59 17.03
CA VAL A 30 -23.68 17.19 15.72
C VAL A 30 -24.58 16.38 14.79
N ASP A 31 -25.52 17.08 14.18
CA ASP A 31 -26.64 16.54 13.43
C ASP A 31 -26.12 15.79 12.18
N GLU A 32 -25.88 14.47 12.31
CA GLU A 32 -25.50 13.57 11.21
C GLU A 32 -26.58 13.48 10.11
N GLN A 33 -27.76 14.10 10.28
CA GLN A 33 -28.90 14.00 9.36
C GLN A 33 -29.06 15.16 8.37
N PHE A 34 -28.32 16.27 8.49
CA PHE A 34 -28.55 17.45 7.63
C PHE A 34 -27.66 17.60 6.40
N LEU A 35 -26.63 16.77 6.21
CA LEU A 35 -25.70 16.90 5.06
C LEU A 35 -25.91 15.89 3.92
N PHE A 36 -26.76 14.87 4.10
CA PHE A 36 -27.01 13.86 3.06
C PHE A 36 -28.48 13.37 3.08
N LYS A 37 -29.41 14.15 2.50
CA LYS A 37 -30.66 13.56 1.94
C LYS A 37 -30.26 12.56 0.84
N PRO A 38 -31.03 11.49 0.56
CA PRO A 38 -30.56 10.37 -0.26
C PRO A 38 -30.15 10.89 -1.64
N LEU A 39 -28.84 10.97 -1.84
CA LEU A 39 -28.17 11.44 -3.06
C LEU A 39 -28.08 10.35 -4.12
N ALA A 40 -28.58 9.17 -3.81
CA ALA A 40 -28.50 8.00 -4.65
C ALA A 40 -29.92 7.52 -4.95
N CYS A 41 -30.10 7.08 -6.20
CA CYS A 41 -31.32 6.42 -6.62
C CYS A 41 -31.08 4.93 -6.80
N PRO A 42 -32.08 4.10 -6.47
CA PRO A 42 -32.00 2.66 -6.71
C PRO A 42 -31.82 2.39 -8.21
N SER A 43 -31.01 1.38 -8.55
CA SER A 43 -30.73 0.99 -9.95
C SER A 43 -32.00 0.96 -10.83
N GLY A 44 -31.89 1.54 -12.02
CA GLY A 44 -33.02 1.74 -12.95
C GLY A 44 -33.86 2.99 -12.66
N SER A 45 -33.43 3.83 -11.71
CA SER A 45 -34.06 5.11 -11.41
C SER A 45 -33.06 6.27 -11.52
N ILE A 46 -33.53 7.43 -11.94
CA ILE A 46 -32.76 8.67 -12.03
C ILE A 46 -33.26 9.68 -10.99
N SER A 47 -32.36 10.47 -10.40
CA SER A 47 -32.76 11.54 -9.48
C SER A 47 -33.16 12.78 -10.29
N ILE A 48 -34.41 13.22 -10.15
CA ILE A 48 -34.90 14.49 -10.70
C ILE A 48 -35.40 15.32 -9.51
N ASP A 49 -34.84 16.51 -9.33
CA ASP A 49 -35.19 17.44 -8.23
C ASP A 49 -35.11 16.83 -6.80
N GLY A 50 -34.28 15.80 -6.60
CA GLY A 50 -34.10 15.12 -5.32
C GLY A 50 -35.08 13.96 -5.08
N GLU A 51 -35.86 13.55 -6.07
CA GLU A 51 -36.71 12.35 -6.04
C GLU A 51 -36.29 11.33 -7.10
N CYS A 52 -36.33 10.04 -6.74
CA CYS A 52 -35.95 8.96 -7.63
C CYS A 52 -37.12 8.51 -8.51
N GLN A 53 -36.94 8.58 -9.83
CA GLN A 53 -37.95 8.20 -10.81
C GLN A 53 -37.50 6.98 -11.62
N LEU A 54 -38.34 5.94 -11.67
CA LEU A 54 -38.13 4.72 -12.48
C LEU A 54 -38.12 5.05 -13.97
N GLN A 55 -37.10 4.58 -14.71
CA GLN A 55 -37.11 4.65 -16.18
C GLN A 55 -38.21 3.73 -16.72
N SER A 56 -39.19 4.32 -17.43
CA SER A 56 -40.23 3.55 -18.12
C SER A 56 -39.60 2.70 -19.23
N THR A 57 -39.92 1.40 -19.23
CA THR A 57 -39.44 0.39 -20.18
C THR A 57 -39.64 0.81 -21.64
N ILE A 58 -38.55 1.24 -22.29
CA ILE A 58 -38.41 1.23 -23.74
C ILE A 58 -37.07 0.57 -24.07
N GLU A 59 -37.11 -0.23 -25.13
CA GLU A 59 -36.20 -1.25 -25.61
C GLU A 59 -34.70 -0.90 -25.59
N THR A 60 -33.89 -1.96 -25.47
CA THR A 60 -32.45 -2.11 -25.73
C THR A 60 -31.78 -1.03 -26.61
N GLU A 61 -31.62 0.16 -26.07
CA GLU A 61 -30.59 1.13 -26.42
C GLU A 61 -29.71 1.31 -25.17
N LEU A 62 -28.40 1.45 -25.37
CA LEU A 62 -27.39 1.65 -24.32
C LEU A 62 -27.91 2.62 -23.25
N VAL A 63 -28.13 2.11 -22.03
CA VAL A 63 -28.61 2.91 -20.89
C VAL A 63 -27.55 3.97 -20.59
N GLN A 64 -27.76 5.19 -21.07
CA GLN A 64 -26.92 6.32 -20.67
C GLN A 64 -27.22 6.63 -19.21
N VAL A 65 -26.31 6.24 -18.34
CA VAL A 65 -26.30 6.65 -16.93
C VAL A 65 -25.99 8.15 -16.89
N ASN A 66 -27.03 8.97 -16.90
CA ASN A 66 -26.90 10.42 -16.87
C ASN A 66 -26.82 10.91 -15.43
N PHE A 67 -25.71 11.56 -15.11
CA PHE A 67 -25.60 12.31 -13.89
C PHE A 67 -26.55 13.51 -13.87
N THR A 68 -26.95 13.91 -12.67
CA THR A 68 -27.93 14.98 -12.50
C THR A 68 -27.36 16.37 -12.77
N ARG A 69 -26.04 16.55 -12.59
CA ARG A 69 -25.36 17.83 -12.72
C ARG A 69 -24.10 17.71 -13.58
N THR A 70 -23.83 18.76 -14.34
CA THR A 70 -22.50 18.99 -14.93
C THR A 70 -21.45 19.20 -13.84
N LEU A 71 -20.16 19.06 -14.18
CA LEU A 71 -19.08 19.36 -13.24
C LEU A 71 -19.07 20.84 -12.82
N GLU A 72 -19.46 21.75 -13.71
CA GLU A 72 -19.55 23.18 -13.41
C GLU A 72 -20.62 23.46 -12.35
N GLU A 73 -21.84 22.92 -12.53
CA GLU A 73 -22.92 23.03 -11.54
C GLU A 73 -22.53 22.38 -10.21
N ALA A 74 -21.88 21.22 -10.25
CA ALA A 74 -21.40 20.53 -9.05
C ALA A 74 -20.33 21.36 -8.31
N SER A 75 -19.48 22.09 -9.03
CA SER A 75 -18.48 22.99 -8.42
C SER A 75 -19.11 24.24 -7.82
N ILE A 76 -20.12 24.83 -8.49
CA ILE A 76 -20.87 25.98 -7.96
C ILE A 76 -21.54 25.59 -6.64
N LEU A 77 -22.27 24.47 -6.63
CA LEU A 77 -22.96 23.98 -5.44
C LEU A 77 -21.98 23.69 -4.28
N ALA A 78 -20.83 23.08 -4.58
CA ALA A 78 -19.78 22.84 -3.60
C ALA A 78 -19.25 24.13 -2.97
N LYS A 79 -19.03 25.19 -3.78
CA LYS A 79 -18.54 26.49 -3.30
C LYS A 79 -19.58 27.27 -2.49
N GLU A 80 -20.86 27.11 -2.79
CA GLU A 80 -21.96 27.76 -2.06
C GLU A 80 -22.26 27.07 -0.72
N THR A 81 -21.78 25.83 -0.53
CA THR A 81 -21.99 25.06 0.70
C THR A 81 -20.90 25.38 1.73
N GLU A 82 -21.31 25.88 2.90
CA GLU A 82 -20.38 26.17 3.99
C GLU A 82 -19.70 24.90 4.52
N ASP A 83 -18.40 25.01 4.82
CA ASP A 83 -17.53 23.93 5.31
C ASP A 83 -17.38 22.70 4.38
N PHE A 84 -17.75 22.83 3.10
CA PHE A 84 -17.61 21.74 2.14
C PHE A 84 -16.16 21.54 1.70
N LYS A 85 -15.64 20.31 1.78
CA LYS A 85 -14.21 19.98 1.57
C LYS A 85 -13.86 19.46 0.18
N TRP A 86 -14.85 19.11 -0.63
CA TRP A 86 -14.65 18.56 -1.97
C TRP A 86 -14.82 19.66 -3.02
N THR A 87 -14.07 19.57 -4.12
CA THR A 87 -14.13 20.56 -5.22
C THR A 87 -15.44 20.49 -6.01
N HIS A 88 -16.02 19.30 -6.09
CA HIS A 88 -17.29 19.05 -6.78
C HIS A 88 -18.26 18.36 -5.83
N TRP A 89 -19.53 18.71 -5.94
CA TRP A 89 -20.60 17.99 -5.28
C TRP A 89 -20.61 16.50 -5.72
N PRO A 90 -20.53 15.53 -4.78
CA PRO A 90 -20.48 14.11 -5.09
C PRO A 90 -21.76 13.62 -5.74
N GLU A 91 -21.60 12.73 -6.71
CA GLU A 91 -22.71 11.98 -7.29
C GLU A 91 -22.51 10.50 -7.03
N CYS A 92 -23.63 9.80 -6.83
CA CYS A 92 -23.66 8.51 -6.17
C CYS A 92 -24.55 7.51 -6.92
N PHE A 93 -24.20 6.22 -6.80
CA PHE A 93 -25.11 5.12 -7.11
C PHE A 93 -25.29 4.23 -5.89
N GLU A 94 -26.49 3.65 -5.78
CA GLU A 94 -26.83 2.64 -4.81
C GLU A 94 -27.66 1.55 -5.47
N ASN A 95 -27.52 0.32 -4.99
CA ASN A 95 -28.33 -0.79 -5.43
C ASN A 95 -28.70 -1.69 -4.24
N VAL A 96 -29.51 -2.72 -4.50
CA VAL A 96 -30.01 -3.64 -3.46
C VAL A 96 -28.89 -4.40 -2.73
N ASN A 97 -27.68 -4.45 -3.29
CA ASN A 97 -26.51 -5.09 -2.71
C ASN A 97 -25.60 -4.12 -1.94
N THR A 98 -25.86 -2.81 -2.02
CA THR A 98 -25.10 -1.80 -1.28
C THR A 98 -25.75 -1.51 0.06
N THR A 99 -24.95 -1.43 1.13
CA THR A 99 -25.41 -0.97 2.46
C THR A 99 -25.43 0.55 2.58
N SER A 100 -24.68 1.24 1.72
CA SER A 100 -24.62 2.69 1.58
C SER A 100 -24.23 3.04 0.15
N PRO A 101 -24.65 4.21 -0.37
CA PRO A 101 -24.23 4.66 -1.69
C PRO A 101 -22.72 4.75 -1.85
N TYR A 102 -22.24 4.47 -3.06
CA TYR A 102 -20.89 4.77 -3.50
C TYR A 102 -20.92 6.02 -4.36
N CYS A 103 -20.08 6.99 -4.02
CA CYS A 103 -20.03 8.29 -4.66
C CYS A 103 -18.64 8.62 -5.18
N VAL A 104 -18.57 9.53 -6.15
CA VAL A 104 -17.32 10.14 -6.59
C VAL A 104 -17.03 11.42 -5.81
N PHE A 105 -15.98 11.39 -4.99
CA PHE A 105 -15.48 12.54 -4.24
C PHE A 105 -14.21 13.05 -4.94
N SER A 106 -14.05 14.36 -5.12
CA SER A 106 -12.87 14.90 -5.79
C SER A 106 -12.36 16.18 -5.14
N SER A 107 -11.03 16.33 -5.11
CA SER A 107 -10.35 17.54 -4.66
C SER A 107 -9.30 17.91 -5.69
N GLN A 108 -9.45 19.06 -6.35
CA GLN A 108 -8.45 19.60 -7.28
C GLN A 108 -7.30 20.29 -6.55
N GLU A 109 -7.50 20.70 -5.29
CA GLU A 109 -6.49 21.40 -4.49
C GLU A 109 -5.50 20.45 -3.80
N PHE A 110 -5.85 19.16 -3.72
CA PHE A 110 -5.04 18.14 -3.07
C PHE A 110 -3.59 18.14 -3.58
N ALA A 111 -2.65 17.99 -2.63
CA ALA A 111 -1.22 17.91 -2.88
C ALA A 111 -0.68 19.03 -3.80
N SER A 112 -1.02 20.28 -3.47
CA SER A 112 -0.62 21.50 -4.20
C SER A 112 -1.14 21.54 -5.64
N GLY A 113 -2.43 21.24 -5.83
CA GLY A 113 -3.07 21.29 -7.15
C GLY A 113 -2.86 20.06 -8.02
N ARG A 114 -2.24 19.00 -7.49
CA ARG A 114 -2.10 17.71 -8.19
C ARG A 114 -3.47 17.06 -8.38
N GLY A 115 -4.32 17.18 -7.37
CA GLY A 115 -5.68 16.66 -7.37
C GLY A 115 -5.78 15.15 -7.07
N ILE A 116 -6.98 14.74 -6.68
CA ILE A 116 -7.35 13.36 -6.39
C ILE A 116 -8.85 13.19 -6.58
N PHE A 117 -9.29 12.00 -7.02
CA PHE A 117 -10.66 11.56 -6.82
C PHE A 117 -10.72 10.20 -6.13
N LEU A 118 -11.85 9.97 -5.47
CA LEU A 118 -12.15 8.76 -4.73
C LEU A 118 -13.52 8.23 -5.15
N ILE A 119 -13.64 6.92 -5.31
CA ILE A 119 -14.93 6.24 -5.40
C ILE A 119 -15.08 5.43 -4.12
N THR A 120 -15.99 5.85 -3.24
CA THR A 120 -16.18 5.27 -1.91
C THR A 120 -17.54 5.69 -1.34
N ASN A 121 -17.94 5.13 -0.20
CA ASN A 121 -19.06 5.67 0.59
C ASN A 121 -18.66 6.92 1.40
N SER A 122 -19.65 7.71 1.84
CA SER A 122 -19.43 8.97 2.58
C SER A 122 -18.66 8.78 3.90
N LYS A 123 -18.94 7.71 4.65
CA LYS A 123 -18.23 7.42 5.91
C LYS A 123 -16.71 7.26 5.68
N ASN A 124 -16.33 6.54 4.64
CA ASN A 124 -14.94 6.33 4.28
C ASN A 124 -14.31 7.62 3.72
N ALA A 125 -15.05 8.39 2.91
CA ALA A 125 -14.60 9.69 2.42
C ALA A 125 -14.25 10.66 3.58
N GLU A 126 -15.10 10.74 4.60
CA GLU A 126 -14.86 11.55 5.80
C GLU A 126 -13.64 11.07 6.60
N ARG A 127 -13.43 9.75 6.71
CA ARG A 127 -12.24 9.18 7.37
C ARG A 127 -10.96 9.53 6.60
N ILE A 128 -11.03 9.60 5.26
CA ILE A 128 -9.89 10.01 4.43
C ILE A 128 -9.63 11.51 4.55
N LEU A 129 -10.65 12.36 4.62
CA LEU A 129 -10.48 13.80 4.86
C LEU A 129 -9.74 14.10 6.18
N LYS A 130 -9.86 13.23 7.17
CA LYS A 130 -9.15 13.35 8.47
C LYS A 130 -7.69 12.92 8.40
N LYS A 131 -7.23 12.31 7.30
CA LYS A 131 -5.83 11.91 7.15
C LYS A 131 -4.92 13.14 7.03
N PRO A 132 -3.68 13.06 7.53
CA PRO A 132 -2.70 14.14 7.38
C PRO A 132 -2.53 14.64 5.93
N ALA A 133 -2.59 13.74 4.94
CA ALA A 133 -2.54 14.11 3.52
C ALA A 133 -3.58 15.16 3.09
N MET A 134 -4.79 15.09 3.67
CA MET A 134 -5.92 15.95 3.32
C MET A 134 -6.03 17.15 4.27
N ALA A 135 -5.77 16.94 5.56
CA ALA A 135 -5.98 17.95 6.60
C ALA A 135 -4.75 18.86 6.86
N ALA A 136 -3.56 18.43 6.47
CA ALA A 136 -2.29 19.08 6.81
C ALA A 136 -1.34 19.08 5.60
N PRO A 137 -1.52 20.01 4.63
CA PRO A 137 -0.78 20.01 3.36
C PRO A 137 0.76 20.00 3.50
N GLU A 138 1.30 20.54 4.59
CA GLU A 138 2.72 20.54 4.90
C GLU A 138 3.32 19.12 5.04
N THR A 139 2.49 18.14 5.36
CA THR A 139 2.90 16.73 5.45
C THR A 139 3.29 16.14 4.10
N LEU A 140 2.85 16.76 3.01
CA LEU A 140 3.16 16.38 1.63
C LEU A 140 4.37 17.12 1.05
N SER A 141 5.08 17.94 1.84
CA SER A 141 6.22 18.76 1.39
C SER A 141 7.36 18.00 0.72
N ARG A 142 7.44 16.67 0.93
CA ARG A 142 8.46 15.79 0.33
C ARG A 142 7.93 14.90 -0.80
N ALA A 143 6.63 14.95 -1.09
CA ALA A 143 5.97 14.18 -2.14
C ALA A 143 5.83 15.01 -3.42
N ASN A 144 5.66 14.34 -4.56
CA ASN A 144 5.39 14.93 -5.88
C ASN A 144 6.46 15.91 -6.39
N LEU A 145 7.67 15.87 -5.82
CA LEU A 145 8.74 16.79 -6.18
C LEU A 145 9.35 16.40 -7.53
N LYS A 146 9.32 17.33 -8.49
CA LYS A 146 10.07 17.22 -9.76
C LYS A 146 11.54 17.45 -9.48
N ARG A 147 12.28 16.37 -9.20
CA ARG A 147 13.74 16.37 -8.99
C ARG A 147 14.44 15.97 -10.29
N ASP A 148 15.78 16.11 -10.31
CA ASP A 148 16.61 15.42 -11.30
C ASP A 148 16.39 13.91 -11.16
N LEU A 149 15.53 13.38 -12.02
CA LEU A 149 15.14 11.97 -12.02
C LEU A 149 16.37 11.14 -12.41
N PRO A 150 16.71 10.08 -11.66
CA PRO A 150 17.89 9.27 -11.95
C PRO A 150 17.66 8.26 -13.09
N PHE A 151 16.64 8.49 -13.91
CA PHE A 151 16.20 7.61 -14.98
C PHE A 151 15.60 8.40 -16.13
N GLU A 152 15.48 7.75 -17.28
CA GLU A 152 14.78 8.24 -18.46
C GLU A 152 13.76 7.21 -18.94
N LEU A 153 12.69 7.69 -19.57
CA LEU A 153 11.69 6.84 -20.20
C LEU A 153 12.20 6.40 -21.58
N ARG A 154 12.11 5.10 -21.88
CA ARG A 154 12.43 4.55 -23.21
C ARG A 154 11.30 3.64 -23.69
N GLU A 155 11.09 3.59 -24.99
CA GLU A 155 10.28 2.55 -25.63
C GLU A 155 11.01 1.20 -25.54
N VAL A 156 10.30 0.16 -25.14
CA VAL A 156 10.81 -1.19 -24.95
C VAL A 156 9.99 -2.15 -25.82
N PRO A 157 10.60 -2.75 -26.87
CA PRO A 157 9.91 -3.68 -27.74
C PRO A 157 9.20 -4.79 -26.95
N GLY A 158 7.88 -4.92 -27.13
CA GLY A 158 7.05 -5.92 -26.45
C GLY A 158 6.62 -5.60 -25.02
N LYS A 159 7.13 -4.53 -24.39
CA LYS A 159 6.67 -4.03 -23.07
C LYS A 159 6.02 -2.64 -23.12
N GLY A 160 6.01 -1.99 -24.28
CA GLY A 160 5.57 -0.60 -24.40
C GLY A 160 6.69 0.34 -23.96
N ARG A 161 6.66 0.82 -22.72
CA ARG A 161 7.63 1.79 -22.20
C ARG A 161 8.28 1.27 -20.92
N GLY A 162 9.47 1.74 -20.59
CA GLY A 162 10.17 1.40 -19.35
C GLY A 162 11.08 2.54 -18.89
N LEU A 163 11.39 2.54 -17.60
CA LEU A 163 12.29 3.51 -16.98
C LEU A 163 13.70 2.93 -16.90
N PHE A 164 14.71 3.66 -17.35
CA PHE A 164 16.10 3.20 -17.39
C PHE A 164 17.01 4.17 -16.65
N ALA A 165 17.85 3.66 -15.76
CA ALA A 165 18.75 4.47 -14.96
C ALA A 165 19.71 5.29 -15.86
N THR A 166 19.87 6.58 -15.57
CA THR A 166 20.81 7.49 -16.28
C THR A 166 22.11 7.67 -15.51
N ARG A 167 22.11 7.34 -14.23
CA ARG A 167 23.27 7.32 -13.33
C ARG A 167 23.21 6.10 -12.42
N VAL A 168 24.24 5.91 -11.60
CA VAL A 168 24.18 4.92 -10.51
C VAL A 168 23.13 5.36 -9.50
N ILE A 169 22.20 4.47 -9.17
CA ILE A 169 21.22 4.59 -8.09
C ILE A 169 21.69 3.67 -6.97
N GLN A 170 21.93 4.24 -5.79
CA GLN A 170 22.45 3.47 -4.66
C GLN A 170 21.33 2.65 -4.00
N MET A 171 21.68 1.51 -3.41
CA MET A 171 20.74 0.76 -2.58
C MET A 171 20.15 1.66 -1.48
N GLY A 172 18.83 1.61 -1.31
CA GLY A 172 18.07 2.42 -0.35
C GLY A 172 17.75 3.84 -0.84
N GLU A 173 18.22 4.24 -2.02
CA GLU A 173 17.90 5.55 -2.58
C GLU A 173 16.41 5.61 -2.97
N GLN A 174 15.73 6.70 -2.56
CA GLN A 174 14.34 6.96 -2.90
C GLN A 174 14.23 7.43 -4.36
N ILE A 175 13.53 6.65 -5.18
CA ILE A 175 13.27 6.91 -6.59
C ILE A 175 11.98 7.72 -6.73
N PHE A 176 10.89 7.27 -6.09
CA PHE A 176 9.59 7.94 -6.12
C PHE A 176 9.03 8.20 -4.73
N ALA A 177 8.23 9.26 -4.63
CA ALA A 177 7.37 9.58 -3.50
C ALA A 177 6.22 10.42 -4.07
N ASN A 178 5.17 9.74 -4.54
CA ASN A 178 4.10 10.38 -5.30
C ASN A 178 2.75 10.02 -4.67
N THR A 179 1.88 11.03 -4.51
CA THR A 179 0.52 10.80 -4.00
C THR A 179 -0.37 10.22 -5.09
N ALA A 180 -1.34 9.41 -4.68
CA ALA A 180 -2.36 8.88 -5.59
C ALA A 180 -3.21 10.01 -6.18
N ILE A 181 -3.64 9.82 -7.44
CA ILE A 181 -4.64 10.68 -8.10
C ILE A 181 -6.01 9.99 -8.19
N VAL A 182 -6.04 8.67 -8.01
CA VAL A 182 -7.27 7.85 -7.99
C VAL A 182 -7.22 6.93 -6.78
N LEU A 183 -8.33 6.82 -6.06
CA LEU A 183 -8.59 5.78 -5.06
C LEU A 183 -9.98 5.18 -5.30
N VAL A 184 -10.06 3.93 -5.72
CA VAL A 184 -11.34 3.22 -5.89
C VAL A 184 -11.48 2.18 -4.81
N ASP A 185 -12.51 2.30 -3.97
CA ASP A 185 -12.85 1.29 -2.96
C ASP A 185 -13.11 -0.05 -3.66
N SER A 186 -12.42 -1.11 -3.26
CA SER A 186 -12.55 -2.43 -3.89
C SER A 186 -13.97 -2.98 -3.79
N ASP A 187 -14.69 -2.61 -2.72
CA ASP A 187 -16.06 -3.07 -2.49
C ASP A 187 -17.07 -2.36 -3.41
N SER A 188 -16.67 -1.30 -4.12
CA SER A 188 -17.51 -0.68 -5.17
C SER A 188 -17.76 -1.61 -6.36
N GLY A 189 -17.06 -2.75 -6.44
CA GLY A 189 -17.35 -3.82 -7.40
C GLY A 189 -18.74 -4.45 -7.27
N VAL A 190 -19.49 -4.15 -6.20
CA VAL A 190 -20.90 -4.54 -6.05
C VAL A 190 -21.87 -3.70 -6.90
N LEU A 191 -21.42 -2.56 -7.44
CA LEU A 191 -22.20 -1.74 -8.38
C LEU A 191 -22.33 -2.43 -9.73
N ALA A 192 -23.37 -2.06 -10.49
CA ALA A 192 -23.44 -2.49 -11.89
C ALA A 192 -22.28 -1.90 -12.69
N ASP A 193 -21.83 -2.60 -13.74
CA ASP A 193 -20.67 -2.18 -14.54
C ASP A 193 -20.85 -0.76 -15.11
N GLU A 194 -22.04 -0.43 -15.61
CA GLU A 194 -22.33 0.90 -16.16
C GLU A 194 -22.28 2.01 -15.09
N GLU A 195 -22.77 1.74 -13.88
CA GLU A 195 -22.73 2.68 -12.75
C GLU A 195 -21.28 2.92 -12.31
N ARG A 196 -20.50 1.85 -12.16
CA ARG A 196 -19.09 1.92 -11.79
C ARG A 196 -18.27 2.66 -12.85
N LYS A 197 -18.45 2.33 -14.13
CA LYS A 197 -17.81 3.02 -15.26
C LYS A 197 -18.18 4.50 -15.30
N ALA A 198 -19.43 4.85 -15.04
CA ALA A 198 -19.87 6.25 -14.98
C ALA A 198 -19.18 7.02 -13.84
N LEU A 199 -19.07 6.44 -12.63
CA LEU A 199 -18.34 7.07 -11.51
C LEU A 199 -16.86 7.25 -11.84
N ILE A 200 -16.23 6.25 -12.45
CA ILE A 200 -14.82 6.31 -12.86
C ILE A 200 -14.62 7.43 -13.90
N ALA A 201 -15.46 7.48 -14.94
CA ALA A 201 -15.37 8.51 -15.97
C ALA A 201 -15.51 9.91 -15.37
N ARG A 202 -16.52 10.12 -14.51
CA ARG A 202 -16.70 11.40 -13.82
C ARG A 202 -15.53 11.76 -12.90
N GLY A 203 -14.96 10.77 -12.22
CA GLY A 203 -13.78 10.95 -11.38
C GLY A 203 -12.59 11.47 -12.20
N VAL A 204 -12.33 10.84 -13.34
CA VAL A 204 -11.24 11.25 -14.25
C VAL A 204 -11.48 12.66 -14.81
N ASP A 205 -12.72 12.98 -15.22
CA ASP A 205 -13.07 14.32 -15.72
C ASP A 205 -12.97 15.41 -14.65
N SER A 206 -13.07 15.04 -13.37
CA SER A 206 -12.93 15.98 -12.25
C SER A 206 -11.48 16.34 -11.89
N LEU A 207 -10.50 15.59 -12.42
CA LEU A 207 -9.08 15.82 -12.15
C LEU A 207 -8.59 17.15 -12.76
N PRO A 208 -7.58 17.82 -12.15
CA PRO A 208 -6.88 18.91 -12.80
C PRO A 208 -6.27 18.47 -14.15
N GLU A 209 -6.15 19.40 -15.10
CA GLU A 209 -5.68 19.14 -16.48
C GLU A 209 -4.38 18.32 -16.52
N ALA A 210 -3.41 18.65 -15.66
CA ALA A 210 -2.13 17.94 -15.61
C ALA A 210 -2.28 16.47 -15.17
N ALA A 211 -3.05 16.21 -14.11
CA ALA A 211 -3.28 14.85 -13.62
C ALA A 211 -4.18 14.04 -14.56
N ASN A 212 -5.18 14.68 -15.19
CA ASN A 212 -6.00 14.06 -16.22
C ASN A 212 -5.14 13.62 -17.42
N LYS A 213 -4.22 14.49 -17.88
CA LYS A 213 -3.27 14.17 -18.94
C LYS A 213 -2.35 13.00 -18.56
N ASP A 214 -1.82 13.01 -17.33
CA ASP A 214 -0.95 11.93 -16.84
C ASP A 214 -1.72 10.60 -16.73
N PHE A 215 -2.99 10.63 -16.29
CA PHE A 215 -3.87 9.47 -16.27
C PHE A 215 -4.10 8.89 -17.68
N TRP A 216 -4.47 9.72 -18.66
CA TRP A 216 -4.73 9.25 -20.02
C TRP A 216 -3.47 8.77 -20.75
N ALA A 217 -2.28 9.19 -20.29
CA ALA A 217 -1.00 8.70 -20.77
C ALA A 217 -0.67 7.27 -20.28
N LEU A 218 -1.43 6.71 -19.34
CA LEU A 218 -1.31 5.33 -18.90
C LEU A 218 -1.76 4.35 -20.00
N LEU A 219 -1.10 3.18 -20.01
CA LEU A 219 -1.43 2.11 -20.94
C LEU A 219 -2.63 1.33 -20.42
N ASP A 220 -3.43 0.83 -21.35
CA ASP A 220 -4.47 -0.14 -21.10
C ASP A 220 -4.07 -1.43 -21.82
N HIS A 221 -4.05 -2.54 -21.08
CA HIS A 221 -3.65 -3.82 -21.63
C HIS A 221 -4.79 -4.56 -22.35
N PHE A 222 -6.04 -4.28 -22.02
CA PHE A 222 -7.20 -4.99 -22.57
C PHE A 222 -7.86 -4.14 -23.66
N ASP A 223 -7.38 -4.34 -24.89
CA ASP A 223 -7.66 -3.55 -26.12
C ASP A 223 -9.15 -3.38 -26.52
N GLU A 224 -10.09 -3.95 -25.76
CA GLU A 224 -11.52 -3.97 -26.10
C GLU A 224 -12.32 -2.81 -25.51
N ASP A 225 -11.82 -2.14 -24.46
CA ASP A 225 -12.53 -1.02 -23.82
C ASP A 225 -11.53 0.08 -23.39
N LYS A 226 -11.17 0.99 -24.31
CA LYS A 226 -10.16 2.07 -24.13
C LYS A 226 -10.59 3.16 -23.13
N GLY A 227 -11.47 2.83 -22.20
CA GLY A 227 -11.98 3.72 -21.17
C GLY A 227 -11.00 3.93 -20.01
N PRO A 228 -11.44 4.70 -19.02
CA PRO A 228 -10.67 4.94 -17.81
C PRO A 228 -10.56 3.71 -16.90
N GLU A 229 -11.54 2.82 -16.90
CA GLU A 229 -11.53 1.61 -16.06
C GLU A 229 -10.40 0.64 -16.44
N GLY A 230 -10.18 0.36 -17.73
CA GLY A 230 -9.09 -0.53 -18.17
C GLY A 230 -7.70 0.00 -17.80
N ARG A 231 -7.52 1.33 -17.82
CA ARG A 231 -6.31 1.99 -17.31
C ARG A 231 -6.14 1.83 -15.81
N ILE A 232 -7.21 1.99 -15.03
CA ILE A 232 -7.15 1.73 -13.57
C ILE A 232 -6.78 0.27 -13.32
N ASN A 233 -7.47 -0.67 -13.96
CA ASN A 233 -7.24 -2.11 -13.79
C ASN A 233 -5.80 -2.53 -14.15
N THR A 234 -5.20 -1.88 -15.14
CA THR A 234 -3.84 -2.18 -15.59
C THR A 234 -2.77 -1.58 -14.66
N ASN A 235 -3.04 -0.40 -14.08
CA ASN A 235 -2.00 0.45 -13.46
C ASN A 235 -2.18 0.67 -11.95
N ALA A 236 -3.27 0.19 -11.36
CA ALA A 236 -3.54 0.38 -9.94
C ALA A 236 -2.72 -0.54 -9.03
N PHE A 237 -2.46 -0.03 -7.83
CA PHE A 237 -1.86 -0.76 -6.72
C PHE A 237 -2.94 -1.09 -5.70
N ASP A 238 -2.94 -2.33 -5.20
CA ASP A 238 -3.74 -2.72 -4.06
C ASP A 238 -3.18 -2.04 -2.80
N VAL A 239 -3.97 -1.17 -2.17
CA VAL A 239 -3.58 -0.45 -0.95
C VAL A 239 -4.64 -0.58 0.12
N THR A 240 -4.23 -0.41 1.38
CA THR A 240 -5.14 -0.39 2.53
C THR A 240 -5.18 0.99 3.15
N ILE A 241 -6.39 1.50 3.40
CA ILE A 241 -6.61 2.78 4.08
C ILE A 241 -7.62 2.54 5.21
N ASN A 242 -7.18 2.73 6.45
CA ASN A 242 -7.98 2.48 7.65
C ASN A 242 -8.63 1.08 7.74
N GLY A 243 -7.98 0.06 7.15
CA GLY A 243 -8.47 -1.33 7.13
C GLY A 243 -9.30 -1.70 5.90
N ASP A 244 -9.72 -0.73 5.09
CA ASP A 244 -10.48 -0.95 3.86
C ASP A 244 -9.52 -1.02 2.66
N SER A 245 -9.85 -1.83 1.65
CA SER A 245 -9.01 -2.03 0.46
C SER A 245 -9.39 -1.08 -0.66
N TYR A 246 -8.38 -0.53 -1.35
CA TYR A 246 -8.55 0.39 -2.47
C TYR A 246 -7.60 0.03 -3.60
N TYR A 247 -8.03 0.32 -4.83
CA TYR A 247 -7.18 0.42 -6.01
C TYR A 247 -6.67 1.86 -6.14
N ALA A 248 -5.36 2.05 -5.98
CA ALA A 248 -4.72 3.36 -6.07
C ALA A 248 -3.94 3.52 -7.37
N VAL A 249 -4.15 4.62 -8.12
CA VAL A 249 -3.36 4.93 -9.32
C VAL A 249 -2.37 6.06 -9.03
N ILE A 250 -1.10 5.79 -9.31
CA ILE A 250 0.03 6.71 -9.18
C ILE A 250 0.79 6.73 -10.51
N PRO A 251 0.47 7.64 -11.45
CA PRO A 251 0.92 7.53 -12.83
C PRO A 251 2.43 7.39 -13.02
N GLU A 252 3.22 8.07 -12.19
CA GLU A 252 4.67 8.01 -12.25
C GLU A 252 5.22 6.63 -11.88
N VAL A 253 4.63 5.99 -10.87
CA VAL A 253 5.07 4.67 -10.40
C VAL A 253 4.57 3.57 -11.33
N SER A 254 3.38 3.72 -11.91
CA SER A 254 2.81 2.77 -12.88
C SER A 254 3.65 2.61 -14.17
N MET A 255 4.67 3.44 -14.40
CA MET A 255 5.63 3.29 -15.50
C MET A 255 6.73 2.25 -15.23
N ILE A 256 6.87 1.76 -14.01
CA ILE A 256 7.86 0.74 -13.66
C ILE A 256 7.37 -0.63 -14.14
N ASN A 257 8.15 -1.28 -15.01
CA ASN A 257 7.82 -2.59 -15.54
C ASN A 257 8.04 -3.72 -14.53
N HIS A 258 7.40 -4.86 -14.79
CA HIS A 258 7.60 -6.07 -14.03
C HIS A 258 8.96 -6.75 -14.31
N ASP A 259 9.63 -7.19 -13.24
CA ASP A 259 10.60 -8.30 -13.24
C ASP A 259 10.29 -9.25 -12.07
N CYS A 260 10.54 -10.56 -12.24
CA CYS A 260 10.37 -11.53 -11.15
C CYS A 260 11.49 -11.42 -10.10
N ARG A 261 12.60 -10.73 -10.41
CA ARG A 261 13.73 -10.41 -9.52
C ARG A 261 14.01 -8.91 -9.61
N PRO A 262 13.08 -8.08 -9.12
CA PRO A 262 13.11 -6.64 -9.31
C PRO A 262 14.29 -5.98 -8.60
N ASN A 263 14.58 -4.74 -9.00
CA ASN A 263 15.61 -3.91 -8.38
C ASN A 263 15.03 -2.73 -7.58
N THR A 264 13.70 -2.59 -7.54
CA THR A 264 12.98 -1.70 -6.65
C THR A 264 12.08 -2.47 -5.69
N ALA A 265 11.69 -1.79 -4.61
CA ALA A 265 10.59 -2.15 -3.73
C ALA A 265 9.76 -0.91 -3.49
N TYR A 266 8.49 -1.11 -3.14
CA TYR A 266 7.62 -0.03 -2.74
C TYR A 266 6.91 -0.31 -1.43
N PHE A 267 6.41 0.74 -0.80
CA PHE A 267 5.37 0.64 0.20
C PHE A 267 4.40 1.83 0.08
N TRP A 268 3.21 1.63 0.63
CA TRP A 268 2.16 2.63 0.71
C TRP A 268 2.10 3.27 2.11
N ASP A 269 2.10 4.59 2.17
CA ASP A 269 1.78 5.32 3.40
C ASP A 269 0.36 5.86 3.36
N GLN A 270 -0.54 5.20 4.10
CA GLN A 270 -1.94 5.60 4.20
C GLN A 270 -2.17 6.95 4.89
N GLU A 271 -1.21 7.47 5.66
CA GLU A 271 -1.35 8.78 6.32
C GLU A 271 -1.14 9.94 5.36
N THR A 272 -0.21 9.76 4.42
CA THR A 272 0.16 10.76 3.41
C THR A 272 -0.41 10.44 2.03
N LEU A 273 -1.14 9.32 1.90
CA LEU A 273 -1.65 8.78 0.62
C LEU A 273 -0.55 8.72 -0.45
N THR A 274 0.67 8.41 -0.03
CA THR A 274 1.89 8.48 -0.85
C THR A 274 2.45 7.09 -1.09
N HIS A 275 2.79 6.82 -2.34
CA HIS A 275 3.49 5.64 -2.76
C HIS A 275 4.99 5.93 -2.85
N TYR A 276 5.80 5.17 -2.11
CA TYR A 276 7.25 5.33 -2.06
C TYR A 276 7.93 4.18 -2.78
N VAL A 277 8.92 4.49 -3.61
CA VAL A 277 9.72 3.48 -4.32
C VAL A 277 11.20 3.70 -4.01
N HIS A 278 11.90 2.63 -3.68
CA HIS A 278 13.32 2.64 -3.36
C HIS A 278 14.08 1.56 -4.11
N ALA A 279 15.37 1.79 -4.37
CA ALA A 279 16.24 0.77 -4.90
C ALA A 279 16.57 -0.30 -3.84
N THR A 280 16.39 -1.58 -4.15
CA THR A 280 16.68 -2.72 -3.25
C THR A 280 18.09 -3.28 -3.41
N ARG A 281 18.78 -2.84 -4.47
CA ARG A 281 20.19 -3.07 -4.76
C ARG A 281 20.75 -1.85 -5.49
N THR A 282 22.06 -1.80 -5.71
CA THR A 282 22.64 -0.79 -6.61
C THR A 282 22.13 -1.04 -8.04
N ILE A 283 21.68 0.01 -8.72
CA ILE A 283 21.21 0.01 -10.12
C ILE A 283 22.19 0.83 -10.94
N PHE A 284 22.73 0.25 -12.01
CA PHE A 284 23.72 0.90 -12.86
C PHE A 284 23.09 1.64 -14.06
N PRO A 285 23.77 2.65 -14.63
CA PRO A 285 23.28 3.33 -15.82
C PRO A 285 22.95 2.34 -16.95
N GLY A 286 21.79 2.51 -17.57
CA GLY A 286 21.28 1.64 -18.63
C GLY A 286 20.50 0.42 -18.13
N GLU A 287 20.47 0.12 -16.83
CA GLU A 287 19.56 -0.89 -16.28
C GLU A 287 18.12 -0.36 -16.24
N GLU A 288 17.17 -1.24 -16.56
CA GLU A 288 15.73 -0.97 -16.41
C GLU A 288 15.37 -0.99 -14.91
N LEU A 289 14.63 0.01 -14.44
CA LEU A 289 13.98 0.01 -13.13
C LEU A 289 12.79 -0.95 -13.23
N SER A 290 12.71 -1.86 -12.27
CA SER A 290 11.69 -2.91 -12.29
C SER A 290 11.19 -3.21 -10.90
N ASP A 291 9.89 -3.47 -10.82
CA ASP A 291 9.16 -3.92 -9.63
C ASP A 291 8.50 -5.28 -9.86
N THR A 292 7.82 -5.82 -8.86
CA THR A 292 7.04 -7.05 -9.00
C THR A 292 5.54 -6.79 -8.89
N TYR A 293 4.76 -7.32 -9.84
CA TYR A 293 3.29 -7.22 -9.84
C TYR A 293 2.64 -8.43 -9.14
N ILE A 294 3.47 -9.37 -8.71
CA ILE A 294 3.08 -10.68 -8.21
C ILE A 294 3.97 -11.08 -7.04
N ASP A 295 3.56 -12.14 -6.35
CA ASP A 295 4.42 -12.83 -5.40
C ASP A 295 5.57 -13.55 -6.15
N VAL A 296 6.81 -13.08 -5.91
CA VAL A 296 8.04 -13.61 -6.52
C VAL A 296 8.51 -14.93 -5.90
N GLU A 297 7.92 -15.30 -4.76
CA GLU A 297 8.18 -16.53 -4.00
C GLU A 297 7.22 -17.66 -4.41
N LYS A 298 6.71 -17.60 -5.65
CA LYS A 298 5.94 -18.66 -6.31
C LYS A 298 6.75 -19.35 -7.41
N PRO A 299 6.48 -20.63 -7.73
CA PRO A 299 7.11 -21.32 -8.87
C PRO A 299 6.87 -20.63 -10.22
N ARG A 300 7.76 -20.83 -11.19
CA ARG A 300 7.73 -20.18 -12.52
C ARG A 300 6.38 -20.30 -13.21
N LYS A 301 5.79 -21.49 -13.19
CA LYS A 301 4.49 -21.75 -13.83
C LYS A 301 3.37 -20.88 -13.24
N GLU A 302 3.36 -20.71 -11.92
CA GLU A 302 2.37 -19.89 -11.23
C GLU A 302 2.58 -18.41 -11.51
N ARG A 303 3.84 -17.94 -11.46
CA ARG A 303 4.21 -16.56 -11.81
C ARG A 303 3.77 -16.20 -13.23
N MET A 304 4.16 -16.99 -14.22
CA MET A 304 3.77 -16.78 -15.62
C MET A 304 2.25 -16.84 -15.82
N GLY A 305 1.57 -17.79 -15.18
CA GLY A 305 0.13 -17.91 -15.26
C GLY A 305 -0.61 -16.70 -14.67
N ARG A 306 -0.14 -16.16 -13.53
CA ARG A 306 -0.72 -14.95 -12.93
C ARG A 306 -0.50 -13.73 -13.82
N LEU A 307 0.72 -13.53 -14.33
CA LEU A 307 1.03 -12.41 -15.22
C LEU A 307 0.19 -12.45 -16.49
N LYS A 308 0.04 -13.64 -17.09
CA LYS A 308 -0.79 -13.82 -18.28
C LYS A 308 -2.27 -13.52 -18.03
N ARG A 309 -2.82 -13.91 -16.87
CA ARG A 309 -4.25 -13.68 -16.55
C ARG A 309 -4.55 -12.23 -16.18
N SER A 310 -3.64 -11.58 -15.45
CA SER A 310 -3.89 -10.25 -14.89
C SER A 310 -3.39 -9.11 -15.78
N TRP A 311 -2.30 -9.34 -16.53
CA TRP A 311 -1.67 -8.34 -17.42
C TRP A 311 -1.43 -8.86 -18.84
N GLY A 312 -1.95 -10.03 -19.22
CA GLY A 312 -1.94 -10.55 -20.59
C GLY A 312 -0.57 -10.79 -21.27
N PHE A 313 0.56 -10.61 -20.58
CA PHE A 313 1.91 -10.81 -21.13
C PHE A 313 2.61 -12.08 -20.61
N ASP A 314 3.56 -12.57 -21.40
CA ASP A 314 4.46 -13.66 -21.02
C ASP A 314 5.79 -13.07 -20.55
N CYS A 315 6.13 -13.27 -19.28
CA CYS A 315 7.32 -12.66 -18.69
C CYS A 315 8.62 -13.19 -19.31
N ALA A 316 9.44 -12.27 -19.82
CA ALA A 316 10.74 -12.57 -20.45
C ALA A 316 11.94 -12.22 -19.56
N CYS A 317 11.74 -11.99 -18.25
CA CYS A 317 12.84 -11.71 -17.32
C CYS A 317 13.87 -12.85 -17.28
N SER A 318 15.06 -12.59 -16.75
CA SER A 318 16.15 -13.59 -16.74
C SER A 318 15.77 -14.91 -16.05
N THR A 319 14.87 -14.87 -15.05
CA THR A 319 14.39 -16.09 -14.36
C THR A 319 13.34 -16.84 -15.16
N CYS A 320 12.45 -16.13 -15.88
CA CYS A 320 11.37 -16.76 -16.64
C CYS A 320 11.83 -17.23 -18.03
N SER A 321 12.88 -16.63 -18.59
CA SER A 321 13.50 -17.03 -19.86
C SER A 321 14.64 -18.05 -19.70
N ALA A 322 15.03 -18.38 -18.46
CA ALA A 322 16.06 -19.38 -18.18
C ALA A 322 15.73 -20.76 -18.77
N GLU A 323 16.78 -21.54 -19.05
CA GLU A 323 16.63 -22.93 -19.49
C GLU A 323 15.87 -23.77 -18.45
N ARG A 324 15.22 -24.85 -18.91
CA ARG A 324 14.34 -25.68 -18.06
C ARG A 324 15.04 -26.21 -16.81
N ALA A 325 16.32 -26.57 -16.90
CA ALA A 325 17.08 -27.06 -15.76
C ALA A 325 17.26 -25.97 -14.69
N PHE A 326 17.73 -24.77 -15.07
CA PHE A 326 17.87 -23.64 -14.15
C PHE A 326 16.53 -23.19 -13.56
N ALA A 327 15.46 -23.20 -14.36
CA ALA A 327 14.12 -22.89 -13.87
C ALA A 327 13.64 -23.91 -12.83
N ALA A 328 13.91 -25.21 -13.04
CA ALA A 328 13.55 -26.25 -12.07
C ALA A 328 14.35 -26.14 -10.76
N GLU A 329 15.64 -25.80 -10.84
CA GLU A 329 16.46 -25.53 -9.65
C GLU A 329 15.98 -24.30 -8.88
N SER A 330 15.57 -23.23 -9.58
CA SER A 330 14.96 -22.06 -8.96
C SER A 330 13.65 -22.42 -8.26
N ASP A 331 12.77 -23.19 -8.92
CA ASP A 331 11.52 -23.63 -8.31
C ASP A 331 11.75 -24.53 -7.08
N ALA A 332 12.80 -25.37 -7.09
CA ALA A 332 13.21 -26.14 -5.92
C ALA A 332 13.66 -25.23 -4.76
N ARG A 333 14.50 -24.22 -5.02
CA ARG A 333 14.92 -23.25 -4.01
C ARG A 333 13.74 -22.44 -3.45
N ILE A 334 12.75 -22.09 -4.28
CA ILE A 334 11.51 -21.45 -3.82
C ILE A 334 10.73 -22.37 -2.86
N SER A 335 10.67 -23.68 -3.15
CA SER A 335 10.07 -24.65 -2.24
C SER A 335 10.83 -24.73 -0.91
N ASP A 336 12.16 -24.78 -0.96
CA ASP A 336 13.02 -24.82 0.23
C ASP A 336 12.86 -23.55 1.08
N ILE A 337 12.75 -22.37 0.45
CA ILE A 337 12.46 -21.10 1.12
C ILE A 337 11.16 -21.22 1.93
N LYS A 338 10.08 -21.71 1.30
CA LYS A 338 8.77 -21.83 1.96
C LYS A 338 8.82 -22.78 3.16
N GLU A 339 9.46 -23.94 3.00
CA GLU A 339 9.63 -24.90 4.11
C GLU A 339 10.46 -24.29 5.25
N MET A 340 11.55 -23.60 4.89
CA MET A 340 12.47 -23.03 5.87
C MET A 340 11.84 -21.87 6.64
N VAL A 341 11.06 -20.99 5.98
CA VAL A 341 10.25 -19.96 6.66
C VAL A 341 9.30 -20.61 7.66
N ALA A 342 8.54 -21.64 7.25
CA ALA A 342 7.60 -22.31 8.14
C ALA A 342 8.27 -22.91 9.39
N LYS A 343 9.44 -23.55 9.23
CA LYS A 343 10.19 -24.08 10.37
C LYS A 343 10.74 -22.99 11.29
N LEU A 344 11.21 -21.88 10.72
CA LEU A 344 11.74 -20.75 11.49
C LEU A 344 10.66 -19.98 12.24
N GLU A 345 9.43 -19.98 11.72
CA GLU A 345 8.26 -19.35 12.35
C GLU A 345 7.52 -20.27 13.34
N ASP A 346 7.84 -21.56 13.41
CA ASP A 346 7.32 -22.42 14.46
C ASP A 346 7.94 -22.03 15.81
N TRP A 347 7.13 -21.53 16.76
CA TRP A 347 7.56 -21.20 18.12
C TRP A 347 7.05 -22.19 19.17
N SER A 348 6.63 -23.39 18.73
CA SER A 348 6.25 -24.47 19.62
C SER A 348 7.45 -25.03 20.40
N LEU A 349 7.16 -25.87 21.40
CA LEU A 349 8.19 -26.58 22.18
C LEU A 349 8.98 -27.59 21.33
N GLU A 350 8.43 -28.00 20.19
CA GLU A 350 9.03 -29.00 19.28
C GLU A 350 9.77 -28.35 18.10
N SER A 351 9.91 -27.03 18.10
CA SER A 351 10.42 -26.34 16.93
C SER A 351 11.87 -26.69 16.59
N GLU A 352 12.09 -27.00 15.33
CA GLU A 352 13.39 -27.33 14.74
C GLU A 352 14.21 -26.11 14.32
N ALA A 353 13.70 -24.88 14.49
CA ALA A 353 14.41 -23.69 14.01
C ALA A 353 15.79 -23.55 14.64
N THR A 354 16.81 -23.38 13.80
CA THR A 354 18.19 -23.16 14.22
C THR A 354 18.77 -21.90 13.57
N PRO A 355 19.82 -21.31 14.16
CA PRO A 355 20.56 -20.23 13.52
C PRO A 355 21.08 -20.60 12.11
N ASP A 356 21.57 -21.83 11.94
CA ASP A 356 22.08 -22.32 10.65
C ASP A 356 20.98 -22.33 9.57
N MET A 357 19.74 -22.69 9.94
CA MET A 357 18.60 -22.57 9.03
C MET A 357 18.29 -21.11 8.68
N ALA A 358 18.38 -20.20 9.64
CA ALA A 358 18.14 -18.78 9.36
C ALA A 358 19.19 -18.19 8.40
N GLU A 359 20.46 -18.57 8.54
CA GLU A 359 21.51 -18.19 7.58
C GLU A 359 21.33 -18.88 6.22
N GLY A 360 20.88 -20.14 6.22
CA GLY A 360 20.47 -20.85 5.01
C GLY A 360 19.37 -20.12 4.25
N LEU A 361 18.36 -19.60 4.95
CA LEU A 361 17.27 -18.84 4.34
C LEU A 361 17.77 -17.56 3.67
N ILE A 362 18.64 -16.80 4.36
CA ILE A 362 19.27 -15.61 3.79
C ILE A 362 20.05 -15.97 2.52
N SER A 363 20.81 -17.08 2.55
CA SER A 363 21.56 -17.55 1.38
C SER A 363 20.64 -17.90 0.21
N LEU A 364 19.51 -18.55 0.45
CA LEU A 364 18.54 -18.87 -0.61
C LEU A 364 17.94 -17.61 -1.25
N TYR A 365 17.57 -16.60 -0.45
CA TYR A 365 17.09 -15.32 -0.97
C TYR A 365 18.14 -14.60 -1.84
N ILE A 366 19.41 -14.61 -1.42
CA ILE A 366 20.53 -14.03 -2.18
C ILE A 366 20.74 -14.78 -3.50
N GLN A 367 20.78 -16.12 -3.46
CA GLN A 367 20.94 -16.96 -4.65
C GLN A 367 19.80 -16.75 -5.64
N GLU A 368 18.58 -16.64 -5.15
CA GLU A 368 17.42 -16.37 -5.98
C GLU A 368 17.33 -14.91 -6.45
N ARG A 369 18.12 -13.98 -5.89
CA ARG A 369 18.08 -12.53 -6.16
C ARG A 369 16.75 -11.88 -5.74
N ILE A 370 16.14 -12.35 -4.66
CA ILE A 370 14.89 -11.81 -4.10
C ILE A 370 15.22 -10.62 -3.18
N HIS A 371 15.76 -9.55 -3.76
CA HIS A 371 16.19 -8.37 -3.00
C HIS A 371 15.01 -7.59 -2.38
N VAL A 372 13.82 -7.69 -3.00
CA VAL A 372 12.59 -6.96 -2.66
C VAL A 372 11.94 -7.40 -1.34
N ASN A 373 12.22 -8.62 -0.86
CA ASN A 373 11.61 -9.21 0.35
C ASN A 373 12.68 -9.61 1.40
N MET A 374 13.84 -8.94 1.40
CA MET A 374 14.95 -9.29 2.28
C MET A 374 14.67 -8.97 3.76
N ALA A 375 13.63 -8.19 4.10
CA ALA A 375 13.31 -7.96 5.51
C ALA A 375 12.93 -9.25 6.24
N THR A 376 12.18 -10.14 5.60
CA THR A 376 11.71 -11.40 6.20
C THR A 376 12.85 -12.30 6.68
N PRO A 377 13.82 -12.71 5.84
CA PRO A 377 14.90 -13.57 6.28
C PRO A 377 15.79 -12.91 7.35
N TYR A 378 16.01 -11.59 7.28
CA TYR A 378 16.76 -10.88 8.33
C TYR A 378 16.00 -10.78 9.66
N ARG A 379 14.69 -10.53 9.63
CA ARG A 379 13.84 -10.55 10.84
C ARG A 379 13.85 -11.93 11.49
N LEU A 380 13.70 -12.99 10.70
CA LEU A 380 13.75 -14.36 11.19
C LEU A 380 15.12 -14.69 11.79
N ALA A 381 16.22 -14.32 11.13
CA ALA A 381 17.55 -14.49 11.70
C ALA A 381 17.70 -13.73 13.03
N ALA A 382 17.26 -12.47 13.11
CA ALA A 382 17.34 -11.67 14.32
C ALA A 382 16.60 -12.34 15.50
N THR A 383 15.36 -12.76 15.26
CA THR A 383 14.52 -13.43 16.27
C THR A 383 15.05 -14.80 16.68
N VAL A 384 15.57 -15.58 15.73
CA VAL A 384 16.18 -16.89 16.01
C VAL A 384 17.45 -16.71 16.85
N TYR A 385 18.38 -15.83 16.48
CA TYR A 385 19.57 -15.60 17.30
C TYR A 385 19.24 -15.08 18.70
N ALA A 386 18.24 -14.19 18.83
CA ALA A 386 17.75 -13.74 20.13
C ALA A 386 17.23 -14.93 20.97
N SER A 387 16.52 -15.86 20.35
CA SER A 387 16.00 -17.05 21.04
C SER A 387 17.04 -18.04 21.54
N TYR A 388 18.24 -18.01 20.96
CA TYR A 388 19.42 -18.73 21.44
C TYR A 388 20.30 -17.89 22.39
N GLY A 389 19.86 -16.70 22.78
CA GLY A 389 20.60 -15.79 23.66
C GLY A 389 21.84 -15.16 23.00
N ASN A 390 21.94 -15.18 21.67
CA ASN A 390 23.06 -14.59 20.95
C ASN A 390 22.78 -13.11 20.66
N ARG A 391 23.25 -12.26 21.57
CA ARG A 391 23.05 -10.80 21.53
C ARG A 391 23.58 -10.15 20.25
N GLU A 392 24.82 -10.46 19.90
CA GLU A 392 25.53 -9.76 18.82
C GLU A 392 24.92 -10.04 17.46
N LEU A 393 24.62 -11.30 17.17
CA LEU A 393 24.02 -11.69 15.89
C LEU A 393 22.54 -11.30 15.82
N ALA A 394 21.80 -11.35 16.93
CA ALA A 394 20.45 -10.80 16.98
C ALA A 394 20.43 -9.32 16.58
N MET A 395 21.32 -8.50 17.16
CA MET A 395 21.42 -7.08 16.82
C MET A 395 21.93 -6.83 15.39
N LYS A 396 22.88 -7.64 14.89
CA LYS A 396 23.35 -7.56 13.50
C LYS A 396 22.20 -7.72 12.53
N TYR A 397 21.45 -8.81 12.66
CA TYR A 397 20.34 -9.12 11.76
C TYR A 397 19.14 -8.20 11.98
N ALA A 398 18.87 -7.74 13.20
CA ALA A 398 17.85 -6.72 13.46
C ALA A 398 18.18 -5.41 12.72
N ARG A 399 19.45 -5.01 12.65
CA ARG A 399 19.86 -3.80 11.90
C ARG A 399 19.59 -3.95 10.40
N LEU A 400 19.92 -5.11 9.84
CA LEU A 400 19.65 -5.42 8.43
C LEU A 400 18.15 -5.49 8.16
N ALA A 401 17.38 -6.11 9.06
CA ALA A 401 15.92 -6.15 8.98
C ALA A 401 15.33 -4.72 8.98
N VAL A 402 15.74 -3.85 9.90
CA VAL A 402 15.31 -2.44 9.95
C VAL A 402 15.53 -1.74 8.61
N GLN A 403 16.73 -1.89 8.02
CA GLN A 403 17.05 -1.28 6.74
C GLN A 403 16.08 -1.73 5.64
N HIS A 404 15.81 -3.03 5.52
CA HIS A 404 14.92 -3.56 4.49
C HIS A 404 13.43 -3.27 4.77
N ILE A 405 12.98 -3.36 6.02
CA ILE A 405 11.59 -3.02 6.40
C ILE A 405 11.26 -1.59 5.98
N MET A 406 12.20 -0.65 6.16
CA MET A 406 11.99 0.75 5.75
C MET A 406 11.82 0.91 4.23
N LEU A 407 12.38 0.01 3.41
CA LEU A 407 12.29 0.08 1.94
C LEU A 407 11.04 -0.62 1.40
N GLU A 408 10.67 -1.78 1.98
CA GLU A 408 9.65 -2.68 1.42
C GLU A 408 8.32 -2.70 2.19
N LYS A 409 8.30 -2.28 3.47
CA LYS A 409 7.07 -2.27 4.30
C LYS A 409 6.72 -0.90 4.89
N GLY A 410 7.68 0.02 4.92
CA GLY A 410 7.51 1.39 5.41
C GLY A 410 7.76 1.57 6.91
N TRP A 411 7.94 2.83 7.31
CA TRP A 411 8.36 3.20 8.66
C TRP A 411 7.29 3.08 9.75
N ARG A 412 6.05 2.73 9.40
CA ARG A 412 4.96 2.46 10.35
C ARG A 412 4.66 0.96 10.52
N HIS A 413 5.42 0.08 9.86
CA HIS A 413 5.18 -1.35 9.93
C HIS A 413 5.55 -1.91 11.33
N PRO A 414 4.72 -2.79 11.94
CA PRO A 414 4.98 -3.34 13.28
C PRO A 414 6.34 -4.05 13.42
N ASP A 415 6.78 -4.78 12.40
CA ASP A 415 8.11 -5.41 12.38
C ASP A 415 9.24 -4.40 12.63
N LEU A 416 9.08 -3.14 12.20
CA LEU A 416 10.10 -2.11 12.42
C LEU A 416 10.24 -1.80 13.91
N GLU A 417 9.11 -1.65 14.63
CA GLU A 417 9.10 -1.42 16.06
C GLU A 417 9.76 -2.58 16.82
N GLU A 418 9.44 -3.81 16.44
CA GLU A 418 10.02 -5.00 17.04
C GLU A 418 11.53 -5.07 16.84
N MET A 419 12.01 -4.86 15.61
CA MET A 419 13.45 -4.90 15.32
C MET A 419 14.19 -3.72 15.96
N MET A 420 13.57 -2.54 16.05
CA MET A 420 14.13 -1.41 16.78
C MET A 420 14.22 -1.66 18.29
N LYS A 421 13.24 -2.37 18.88
CA LYS A 421 13.32 -2.83 20.27
C LYS A 421 14.47 -3.82 20.45
N MET A 422 14.65 -4.76 19.51
CA MET A 422 15.76 -5.71 19.53
C MET A 422 17.13 -5.03 19.42
N LEU A 423 17.25 -3.92 18.68
CA LEU A 423 18.47 -3.13 18.61
C LEU A 423 18.82 -2.40 19.92
N LYS A 424 17.82 -2.04 20.72
CA LYS A 424 18.02 -1.34 22.00
C LYS A 424 18.30 -2.31 23.14
N GLU A 425 17.42 -3.31 23.30
CA GLU A 425 17.37 -4.19 24.46
C GLU A 425 16.95 -5.61 24.02
N PRO A 426 17.83 -6.37 23.31
CA PRO A 426 17.49 -7.68 22.77
C PRO A 426 17.03 -8.65 23.86
N GLU A 427 17.56 -8.56 25.08
CA GLU A 427 17.21 -9.38 26.24
C GLU A 427 15.77 -9.18 26.73
N ARG A 428 15.13 -8.06 26.34
CA ARG A 428 13.74 -7.72 26.67
C ARG A 428 12.76 -7.98 25.52
N THR A 429 13.25 -8.55 24.41
CA THR A 429 12.38 -9.01 23.32
C THR A 429 11.71 -10.32 23.71
N TRP A 430 10.52 -10.56 23.16
CA TRP A 430 9.71 -11.74 23.51
C TRP A 430 10.38 -13.07 23.11
N SER A 431 11.25 -13.03 22.09
CA SER A 431 11.95 -14.19 21.56
C SER A 431 13.16 -14.55 22.40
N TRP A 432 13.70 -13.64 23.23
CA TRP A 432 14.96 -13.85 23.93
C TRP A 432 14.98 -15.12 24.78
N GLY A 433 16.00 -15.95 24.54
CA GLY A 433 16.23 -17.17 25.31
C GLY A 433 15.16 -18.26 25.18
N LYS A 434 14.14 -18.11 24.32
CA LYS A 434 13.03 -19.06 24.15
C LYS A 434 13.48 -20.47 23.74
N ARG A 435 14.64 -20.60 23.09
CA ARG A 435 15.19 -21.87 22.59
C ARG A 435 16.41 -22.33 23.38
N LEU A 436 16.73 -21.67 24.50
CA LEU A 436 17.79 -22.13 25.40
C LEU A 436 17.41 -23.50 25.98
N GLY A 437 18.19 -24.53 25.64
CA GLY A 437 17.97 -25.88 26.14
C GLY A 437 17.15 -26.80 25.23
N LEU A 438 16.66 -26.32 24.07
CA LEU A 438 16.26 -27.24 22.99
C LEU A 438 17.52 -28.01 22.58
N LYS A 439 17.57 -29.30 22.93
CA LYS A 439 18.70 -30.17 22.62
C LYS A 439 18.90 -30.16 21.11
N LYS A 440 20.13 -29.88 20.65
CA LYS A 440 20.54 -30.26 19.28
C LYS A 440 20.25 -31.76 19.15
N SER A 441 19.24 -32.13 18.40
CA SER A 441 19.13 -33.48 17.83
C SER A 441 20.35 -33.63 16.93
N GLY A 442 21.44 -34.13 17.52
CA GLY A 442 22.72 -34.27 16.85
C GLY A 442 22.54 -35.12 15.60
N CYS A 443 23.08 -34.63 14.49
CA CYS A 443 23.40 -35.47 13.33
C CYS A 443 24.28 -36.63 13.82
N GLY A 444 23.66 -37.79 14.04
CA GLY A 444 24.37 -39.03 14.25
C GLY A 444 24.92 -39.49 12.91
N CYS A 445 26.15 -39.09 12.59
CA CYS A 445 26.93 -39.70 11.51
C CYS A 445 27.18 -41.16 11.90
N GLY A 446 26.30 -42.06 11.47
CA GLY A 446 26.47 -43.49 11.61
C GLY A 446 27.55 -43.98 10.65
N HIS A 447 28.82 -43.94 11.07
CA HIS A 447 29.83 -44.82 10.50
C HIS A 447 29.62 -46.22 11.08
N GLN A 448 29.04 -47.12 10.29
CA GLN A 448 29.22 -48.55 10.47
C GLN A 448 30.45 -48.99 9.68
N HIS A 449 31.31 -49.71 10.41
CA HIS A 449 32.56 -50.33 9.98
C HIS A 449 32.36 -51.47 8.98
#